data_AF-A0A524DAF3-F1
#
_entry.id   AF-A0A524DAF3-F1
#
_cell.length_a   1.000
_cell.length_b   1.000
_cell.length_c   1.000
_cell.angle_alpha   90.00
_cell.angle_beta   90.00
_cell.angle_gamma   90.00
#
_symmetry.space_group_name_H-M   'P 1'
#
loop_
_entity.id
_entity.type
_entity.pdbx_description
1 polymer ?
#
loop_
_entity_poly.entity_id
_entity_poly.type
_entity_poly.pdbx_seq_one_letter_code
_entity_poly.pdbx_strand_id
1 'polypeptide(L)'
;MTKLKVIKKDGSIEDYDINQIINACNAAGLTRKTAKKVSLKVNDDLYNIPTSKIRELILNNLRHNHPETAKRIIQYDIRKDKKREEYVENYTF
;
A
#
# COMPACT_ATOMS: atom_id res chain seq x y z
N MET A 1 -6.58 -12.59 12.13
CA MET A 1 -6.23 -11.29 11.50
C MET A 1 -5.27 -10.56 12.44
N THR A 2 -4.12 -10.14 11.94
CA THR A 2 -3.15 -9.34 12.70
C THR A 2 -3.73 -7.95 12.94
N LYS A 3 -3.67 -7.43 14.18
CA LYS A 3 -4.11 -6.05 14.47
C LYS A 3 -3.12 -5.07 13.85
N LEU A 4 -3.63 -4.09 13.10
CA LEU A 4 -2.80 -3.02 12.52
C LEU A 4 -2.19 -2.18 13.65
N LYS A 5 -0.89 -1.93 13.57
CA LYS A 5 -0.12 -1.11 14.50
C LYS A 5 0.37 0.15 13.81
N VAL A 6 0.49 1.23 14.56
CA VAL A 6 1.08 2.49 14.10
C VAL A 6 2.29 2.86 14.96
N ILE A 7 3.28 3.51 14.34
CA ILE A 7 4.46 4.04 15.01
C ILE A 7 4.22 5.55 15.19
N LYS A 8 4.26 6.02 16.44
CA LYS A 8 4.14 7.45 16.75
C LYS A 8 5.44 8.19 16.44
N LYS A 9 5.34 9.51 16.48
CA LYS A 9 6.47 10.42 16.24
C LYS A 9 7.62 10.23 17.23
N ASP A 10 7.31 9.76 18.45
CA ASP A 10 8.28 9.43 19.50
C ASP A 10 8.86 8.01 19.38
N GLY A 11 8.46 7.25 18.35
CA GLY A 11 8.88 5.87 18.11
C GLY A 11 8.07 4.82 18.86
N SER A 12 7.12 5.20 19.72
CA SER A 12 6.25 4.24 20.40
C SER A 12 5.30 3.55 19.41
N ILE A 13 4.86 2.33 19.75
CA ILE A 13 3.96 1.51 18.93
C ILE A 13 2.63 1.35 19.66
N GLU A 14 1.52 1.62 18.98
CA GLU A 14 0.18 1.40 19.51
C GLU A 14 -0.75 0.73 18.50
N ASP A 15 -1.92 0.28 18.98
CA ASP A 15 -2.99 -0.20 18.11
C ASP A 15 -3.55 0.94 17.26
N TYR A 16 -3.74 0.66 15.97
CA TYR A 16 -4.41 1.59 15.07
C TYR A 16 -5.86 1.81 15.54
N ASP A 17 -6.23 3.06 15.77
CA ASP A 17 -7.59 3.48 16.09
C ASP A 17 -8.07 4.51 15.07
N ILE A 18 -9.08 4.12 14.29
CA ILE A 18 -9.73 4.97 13.28
C ILE A 18 -10.31 6.26 13.88
N ASN A 19 -10.68 6.27 15.17
CA ASN A 19 -11.21 7.46 15.82
C ASN A 19 -10.16 8.56 15.97
N GLN A 20 -8.86 8.22 16.00
CA GLN A 20 -7.79 9.22 16.03
C GLN A 20 -7.82 10.08 14.75
N ILE A 21 -8.11 9.48 13.59
CA ILE A 21 -8.26 10.19 12.32
C ILE A 21 -9.50 11.10 12.37
N ILE A 22 -10.62 10.58 12.87
CA ILE A 22 -11.87 11.35 13.00
C ILE A 22 -11.63 12.58 13.89
N ASN A 23 -10.98 12.39 15.03
CA ASN A 23 -10.69 13.46 15.99
C ASN A 23 -9.74 14.50 15.39
N ALA A 24 -8.69 14.07 14.69
CA ALA A 24 -7.78 14.98 13.99
C ALA A 24 -8.50 15.81 12.92
N CYS A 25 -9.35 15.19 12.10
CA CYS A 25 -10.16 15.90 11.10
C CYS A 25 -11.13 16.90 11.74
N ASN A 26 -11.82 16.50 12.82
CA ASN A 26 -12.73 17.40 13.54
C ASN A 26 -11.99 18.60 14.15
N ALA A 27 -10.81 18.37 14.74
CA ALA A 27 -9.97 19.43 15.30
C ALA A 27 -9.49 20.42 14.23
N ALA A 28 -9.30 19.95 12.99
CA ALA A 28 -9.00 20.77 11.83
C ALA A 28 -10.23 21.51 11.24
N GLY A 29 -11.41 21.36 11.84
CA GLY A 29 -12.64 22.06 11.46
C GLY A 29 -13.60 21.28 10.55
N LEU A 30 -13.34 19.99 10.27
CA LEU A 30 -14.30 19.18 9.51
C LEU A 30 -15.51 18.83 10.38
N THR A 31 -16.68 18.73 9.74
CA THR A 31 -17.86 18.16 10.41
C THR A 31 -17.64 16.67 10.69
N ARG A 32 -18.24 16.15 11.78
CA ARG A 32 -18.15 14.73 12.15
C ARG A 32 -18.54 13.79 11.00
N LYS A 33 -19.53 14.16 10.19
CA LYS A 33 -19.96 13.37 9.03
C LYS A 33 -18.87 13.29 7.97
N THR A 34 -18.24 14.41 7.63
CA THR A 34 -17.15 14.46 6.65
C THR A 34 -15.90 13.77 7.20
N ALA A 35 -15.52 14.02 8.46
CA ALA A 35 -14.40 13.35 9.12
C ALA A 35 -14.55 11.82 9.10
N LYS A 36 -15.75 11.29 9.39
CA LYS A 36 -16.03 9.85 9.32
C LYS A 36 -15.88 9.29 7.90
N LYS A 37 -16.30 10.03 6.86
CA LYS A 37 -16.10 9.58 5.47
C LYS A 37 -14.62 9.50 5.10
N VAL A 38 -13.84 10.51 5.50
CA VAL A 38 -12.39 10.53 5.28
C VAL A 38 -11.73 9.37 6.00
N SER A 39 -12.05 9.14 7.27
CA SER A 39 -11.45 8.07 8.05
C SER A 39 -11.74 6.68 7.48
N LEU A 40 -12.96 6.44 6.98
CA LEU A 40 -13.31 5.19 6.32
C LEU A 40 -12.51 4.97 5.04
N LYS A 41 -12.37 6.02 4.21
CA LYS A 41 -11.58 5.93 2.99
C LYS A 41 -10.10 5.61 3.29
N VAL A 42 -9.50 6.31 4.26
CA VAL A 42 -8.11 6.04 4.68
C VAL A 42 -7.97 4.61 5.22
N ASN A 43 -8.95 4.15 6.00
CA ASN A 43 -8.98 2.78 6.51
C ASN A 43 -9.01 1.76 5.37
N ASP A 44 -9.86 1.96 4.36
CA ASP A 44 -9.94 1.07 3.21
C ASP A 44 -8.65 1.05 2.40
N ASP A 45 -7.99 2.21 2.21
CA ASP A 45 -6.71 2.30 1.52
C ASP A 45 -5.58 1.54 2.27
N LEU A 46 -5.65 1.48 3.61
CA LEU A 46 -4.69 0.72 4.44
C LEU A 46 -4.87 -0.78 4.31
N TYR A 47 -6.11 -1.28 4.17
CA TYR A 47 -6.38 -2.71 4.05
C TYR A 47 -6.34 -3.22 2.61
N ASN A 48 -6.60 -2.35 1.62
CA ASN A 48 -6.69 -2.71 0.21
C ASN A 48 -5.51 -2.18 -0.62
N ILE A 49 -4.30 -2.33 -0.10
CA ILE A 49 -3.08 -1.89 -0.80
C ILE A 49 -2.92 -2.71 -2.09
N PRO A 50 -2.81 -2.07 -3.27
CA PRO A 50 -2.56 -2.78 -4.52
C PRO A 50 -1.27 -3.61 -4.47
N THR A 51 -1.29 -4.81 -5.06
CA THR A 51 -0.11 -5.68 -5.10
C THR A 51 1.08 -5.03 -5.82
N SER A 52 0.82 -4.12 -6.77
CA SER A 52 1.84 -3.29 -7.42
C SER A 52 2.55 -2.36 -6.44
N LYS A 53 1.83 -1.79 -5.47
CA LYS A 53 2.42 -0.94 -4.44
C LYS A 53 3.29 -1.74 -3.47
N ILE A 54 2.83 -2.93 -3.10
CA ILE A 54 3.64 -3.87 -2.29
C ILE A 54 4.92 -4.23 -3.07
N ARG A 55 4.82 -4.51 -4.37
CA ARG A 55 5.97 -4.80 -5.23
C ARG A 55 6.96 -3.64 -5.28
N GLU A 56 6.47 -2.41 -5.39
CA GLU A 56 7.30 -1.19 -5.37
C GLU A 56 8.06 -1.06 -4.04
N LEU A 57 7.39 -1.26 -2.90
CA LEU A 57 8.03 -1.22 -1.58
C LEU A 57 9.15 -2.26 -1.45
N ILE A 58 8.91 -3.49 -1.92
CA ILE A 58 9.91 -4.55 -1.95
C ILE A 58 11.11 -4.13 -2.79
N LEU A 59 10.88 -3.67 -4.03
CA LEU A 59 11.95 -3.27 -4.93
C LEU A 59 12.75 -2.07 -4.38
N ASN A 60 12.09 -1.09 -3.78
CA ASN A 60 12.77 0.05 -3.18
C ASN A 60 13.66 -0.39 -2.01
N ASN A 61 13.20 -1.30 -1.15
CA ASN A 61 14.04 -1.82 -0.08
C ASN A 61 15.23 -2.62 -0.63
N LEU A 62 14.98 -3.51 -1.59
CA LEU A 62 16.03 -4.35 -2.19
C LEU A 62 17.05 -3.55 -2.98
N ARG A 63 16.68 -2.44 -3.64
CA ARG A 63 17.65 -1.61 -4.37
C ARG A 63 18.77 -1.09 -3.46
N HIS A 64 18.46 -0.79 -2.21
CA HIS A 64 19.42 -0.28 -1.24
C HIS A 64 20.22 -1.40 -0.58
N ASN A 65 19.56 -2.50 -0.22
CA ASN A 65 20.17 -3.55 0.61
C ASN A 65 20.71 -4.74 -0.22
N HIS A 66 20.07 -5.06 -1.35
CA HIS A 66 20.31 -6.25 -2.18
C HIS A 66 20.05 -5.98 -3.68
N PRO A 67 20.85 -5.11 -4.33
CA PRO A 67 20.55 -4.58 -5.67
C PRO A 67 20.45 -5.66 -6.75
N GLU A 68 21.24 -6.74 -6.67
CA GLU A 68 21.17 -7.85 -7.62
C GLU A 68 19.85 -8.62 -7.53
N THR A 69 19.29 -8.75 -6.33
CA THR A 69 17.96 -9.35 -6.14
C THR A 69 16.88 -8.46 -6.75
N ALA A 70 16.97 -7.13 -6.56
CA ALA A 70 16.05 -6.19 -7.20
C ALA A 70 16.08 -6.31 -8.73
N LYS A 71 17.26 -6.40 -9.35
CA LYS A 71 17.41 -6.61 -10.80
C LYS A 71 16.75 -7.90 -11.26
N ARG A 72 16.94 -9.00 -10.54
CA ARG A 72 16.32 -10.29 -10.90
C ARG A 72 14.79 -10.25 -10.84
N ILE A 73 14.21 -9.58 -9.84
CA ILE A 73 12.75 -9.39 -9.74
C ILE A 73 12.23 -8.55 -10.91
N ILE A 74 12.91 -7.44 -11.25
CA ILE A 74 12.53 -6.61 -12.39
C ILE A 74 12.56 -7.43 -13.70
N GLN A 75 13.61 -8.21 -13.91
CA GLN A 75 13.72 -9.09 -15.08
C GLN A 75 12.60 -10.13 -15.13
N TYR A 76 12.23 -10.70 -13.98
CA TYR A 76 11.11 -11.64 -13.88
C TYR A 76 9.78 -10.98 -14.27
N ASP A 77 9.52 -9.78 -13.77
CA ASP A 77 8.29 -9.05 -14.07
C ASP A 77 8.19 -8.72 -15.57
N ILE A 78 9.28 -8.23 -16.18
CA ILE A 78 9.35 -7.99 -17.64
C ILE A 78 9.04 -9.26 -18.44
N ARG A 79 9.62 -10.41 -18.04
CA ARG A 79 9.38 -11.69 -18.74
C ARG A 79 7.94 -12.16 -18.58
N LYS A 80 7.32 -11.92 -17.43
CA LYS A 80 5.93 -12.28 -17.17
C LYS A 80 4.98 -11.44 -18.02
N ASP A 81 5.23 -10.14 -18.14
CA ASP A 81 4.39 -9.25 -18.93
C ASP A 81 4.47 -9.56 -20.42
N LYS A 82 5.67 -9.82 -20.96
CA LYS A 82 5.83 -10.30 -22.35
C LYS A 82 5.05 -11.57 -22.65
N LYS A 83 5.08 -12.56 -21.74
CA LYS A 83 4.29 -13.80 -21.90
C LYS A 83 2.78 -13.54 -21.90
N ARG A 84 2.34 -12.53 -21.15
CA ARG A 84 0.93 -12.13 -21.11
C ARG A 84 0.51 -11.46 -22.43
N GLU A 85 1.34 -10.55 -22.96
CA GLU A 85 1.11 -9.91 -24.26
C GLU A 85 1.03 -10.96 -25.38
N GLU A 86 2.00 -11.88 -25.44
CA GLU A 86 2.02 -12.99 -26.40
C GLU A 86 0.76 -13.86 -26.31
N TYR A 87 0.25 -14.15 -25.10
CA TYR A 87 -1.01 -14.89 -24.95
C TYR A 87 -2.21 -14.10 -25.48
N VAL A 88 -2.31 -12.81 -25.19
CA VAL A 88 -3.43 -11.98 -25.66
C VAL A 88 -3.42 -11.87 -27.18
N GLU A 89 -2.26 -11.66 -27.80
CA GLU A 89 -2.13 -11.62 -29.27
C GLU A 89 -2.53 -12.93 -29.94
N ASN A 90 -2.22 -14.07 -29.32
CA ASN A 90 -2.46 -15.38 -29.92
C ASN A 90 -3.87 -15.96 -29.66
N TYR A 91 -4.61 -15.46 -28.66
CA TYR A 91 -5.84 -16.12 -28.17
C TYR A 91 -7.05 -15.21 -27.97
N THR A 92 -6.98 -13.93 -28.33
CA THR A 92 -8.14 -13.01 -28.28
C THR A 92 -8.44 -12.52 -29.69
N PHE A 93 -9.46 -13.12 -30.33
CA PHE A 93 -10.06 -12.70 -31.61
C PHE A 93 -11.24 -11.76 -31.37
#